data_AF-A0A8H6SSA9-F1
#
_entry.id   AF-A0A8H6SSA9-F1
#
_cell.length_a   1.000
_cell.length_b   1.000
_cell.length_c   1.000
_cell.angle_alpha   90.00
_cell.angle_beta   90.00
_cell.angle_gamma   90.00
#
_symmetry.space_group_name_H-M   'P 1'
#
loop_
_entity.id
_entity.type
_entity.pdbx_description
1 polymer ?
#
loop_
_entity_poly.entity_id
_entity_poly.type
_entity_poly.pdbx_seq_one_letter_code
_entity_poly.pdbx_strand_id
1 'polypeptide(L)'
;MVIYDPADPHLGLYDVDDDATVITLSDWYHEPAATIVGAAVPDATLINGLGRYINGPASALTVFTVTKGVRYRYRLVSISCDPNYVFSIDNHTMTIIEVDGTNHNPLTVDSIQIFAGQRYSFVLTANQPVANYWVRTVPSSSPLASVNPLVETDLHPSPGAAPVPGKPFVGGADKTIQLQIGFAGGLFSINNVVIRDVVNTGPDTSDNVTFRFVTNNAGPWFLHCHIDFHLDAGLAAVFVEDPAGVLKEKGVSQPAEWDALCPTYDALSSTNLR
;
A
#
# COMPACT_ATOMS: atom_id res chain seq x y z
N MET A 1 6.40 3.55 -8.78
CA MET A 1 7.73 2.97 -9.02
C MET A 1 7.57 1.46 -9.14
N VAL A 2 8.32 0.82 -10.04
CA VAL A 2 8.35 -0.65 -10.20
C VAL A 2 9.81 -1.08 -10.24
N ILE A 3 10.15 -2.20 -9.61
CA ILE A 3 11.42 -2.91 -9.79
C ILE A 3 11.06 -4.26 -10.43
N TYR A 4 11.67 -4.56 -11.57
CA TYR A 4 11.49 -5.83 -12.26
C TYR A 4 12.57 -6.81 -11.82
N ASP A 5 12.18 -8.06 -11.56
CA ASP A 5 13.10 -9.16 -11.26
C ASP A 5 13.34 -10.01 -12.53
N PRO A 6 14.57 -10.09 -13.08
CA PRO A 6 14.90 -10.97 -14.20
C PRO A 6 14.71 -12.47 -13.91
N ALA A 7 14.54 -12.86 -12.65
CA ALA A 7 14.31 -14.22 -12.18
C ALA A 7 12.93 -14.39 -11.49
N ASP A 8 11.97 -13.50 -11.77
CA ASP A 8 10.64 -13.45 -11.13
C ASP A 8 9.96 -14.85 -11.07
N PRO A 9 9.62 -15.36 -9.87
CA PRO A 9 9.11 -16.73 -9.70
C PRO A 9 7.69 -16.93 -10.26
N HIS A 10 7.01 -15.84 -10.61
CA HIS A 10 5.67 -15.84 -11.19
C HIS A 10 5.67 -15.57 -12.71
N LEU A 11 6.83 -15.42 -13.35
CA LEU A 11 6.98 -15.09 -14.78
C LEU A 11 6.18 -16.02 -15.72
N GLY A 12 6.00 -17.29 -15.37
CA GLY A 12 5.17 -18.22 -16.14
C GLY A 12 3.66 -17.99 -16.06
N LEU A 13 3.17 -17.14 -15.15
CA LEU A 13 1.75 -16.92 -14.89
C LEU A 13 1.11 -15.83 -15.77
N TYR A 14 1.91 -14.93 -16.35
CA TYR A 14 1.47 -13.84 -17.23
C TYR A 14 2.21 -13.86 -18.57
N ASP A 15 1.77 -13.01 -19.51
CA ASP A 15 2.37 -12.81 -20.84
C ASP A 15 2.86 -11.36 -21.03
N VAL A 16 2.33 -10.40 -20.27
CA VAL A 16 2.65 -8.96 -20.33
C VAL A 16 2.75 -8.36 -18.93
N ASP A 17 3.81 -7.57 -18.70
CA ASP A 17 4.12 -6.80 -17.48
C ASP A 17 4.98 -5.59 -17.89
N ASP A 18 4.37 -4.41 -18.04
CA ASP A 18 5.01 -3.19 -18.57
C ASP A 18 4.34 -1.90 -18.04
N ASP A 19 4.74 -0.72 -18.53
CA ASP A 19 4.19 0.57 -18.12
C ASP A 19 2.65 0.66 -18.31
N ALA A 20 2.07 -0.08 -19.27
CA ALA A 20 0.63 -0.08 -19.52
C ALA A 20 -0.15 -1.03 -18.60
N THR A 21 0.53 -1.88 -17.82
CA THR A 21 -0.09 -2.72 -16.78
C THR A 21 -0.02 -2.12 -15.37
N VAL A 22 0.50 -0.89 -15.21
CA VAL A 22 0.44 -0.17 -13.93
C VAL A 22 -0.94 0.48 -13.73
N ILE A 23 -1.56 0.27 -12.56
CA ILE A 23 -2.80 0.90 -12.13
C ILE A 23 -2.55 1.67 -10.83
N THR A 24 -2.61 2.99 -10.91
CA THR A 24 -2.57 3.89 -9.75
C THR A 24 -3.97 4.35 -9.38
N LEU A 25 -4.29 4.30 -8.09
CA LEU A 25 -5.51 4.85 -7.49
C LEU A 25 -5.14 6.05 -6.64
N SER A 26 -5.75 7.21 -6.88
CA SER A 26 -5.63 8.37 -6.00
C SER A 26 -6.99 8.94 -5.64
N ASP A 27 -7.07 9.53 -4.46
CA ASP A 27 -7.99 10.62 -4.17
C ASP A 27 -7.60 11.89 -4.96
N TRP A 28 -8.52 12.84 -5.05
CA TRP A 28 -8.26 14.16 -5.61
C TRP A 28 -9.14 15.21 -4.94
N TYR A 29 -8.55 16.36 -4.62
CA TYR A 29 -9.18 17.49 -3.95
C TYR A 29 -9.07 18.71 -4.87
N HIS A 30 -10.13 19.50 -5.00
CA HIS A 30 -10.08 20.78 -5.73
C HIS A 30 -9.33 21.88 -4.95
N GLU A 31 -9.37 21.81 -3.63
CA GLU A 31 -8.64 22.72 -2.74
C GLU A 31 -7.23 22.17 -2.41
N PRO A 32 -6.19 23.02 -2.37
CA PRO A 32 -4.88 22.63 -1.86
C PRO A 32 -4.94 22.07 -0.43
N ALA A 33 -4.15 21.05 -0.11
CA ALA A 33 -4.18 20.38 1.20
C ALA A 33 -4.05 21.36 2.39
N ALA A 34 -3.16 22.36 2.27
CA ALA A 34 -2.93 23.39 3.30
C ALA A 34 -4.08 24.40 3.47
N THR A 35 -5.15 24.34 2.68
CA THR A 35 -6.38 25.15 2.83
C THR A 35 -7.62 24.32 3.19
N ILE A 36 -7.49 23.00 3.34
CA ILE A 36 -8.56 22.13 3.85
C ILE A 36 -8.80 22.43 5.34
N VAL A 37 -10.07 22.50 5.75
CA VAL A 37 -10.47 22.80 7.14
C VAL A 37 -11.45 21.74 7.64
N GLY A 38 -11.05 21.01 8.69
CA GLY A 38 -11.83 19.88 9.23
C GLY A 38 -11.42 18.55 8.59
N ALA A 39 -12.36 17.62 8.48
CA ALA A 39 -12.12 16.36 7.78
C ALA A 39 -12.02 16.60 6.27
N ALA A 40 -10.95 16.10 5.65
CA ALA A 40 -10.79 16.09 4.20
C ALA A 40 -11.87 15.19 3.57
N VAL A 41 -12.39 15.59 2.40
CA VAL A 41 -13.31 14.78 1.59
C VAL A 41 -12.91 14.95 0.13
N PRO A 42 -12.57 13.88 -0.59
CA PRO A 42 -12.13 13.98 -1.98
C PRO A 42 -13.30 14.25 -2.93
N ASP A 43 -13.07 15.12 -3.91
CA ASP A 43 -14.01 15.45 -4.97
C ASP A 43 -14.14 14.31 -6.00
N ALA A 44 -13.04 13.60 -6.26
CA ALA A 44 -12.98 12.51 -7.23
C ALA A 44 -12.01 11.40 -6.81
N THR A 45 -12.25 10.20 -7.33
CA THR A 45 -11.23 9.15 -7.46
C THR A 45 -10.60 9.25 -8.85
N LEU A 46 -9.27 9.16 -8.94
CA LEU A 46 -8.55 9.05 -10.20
C LEU A 46 -8.00 7.63 -10.38
N ILE A 47 -8.06 7.11 -11.61
CA ILE A 47 -7.36 5.90 -12.05
C ILE A 47 -6.34 6.34 -13.10
N ASN A 48 -5.04 6.16 -12.85
CA ASN A 48 -3.96 6.70 -13.70
C ASN A 48 -4.14 8.19 -14.05
N GLY A 49 -4.49 9.01 -13.04
CA GLY A 49 -4.64 10.46 -13.17
C GLY A 49 -5.91 10.94 -13.88
N LEU A 50 -6.83 10.05 -14.28
CA LEU A 50 -8.10 10.40 -14.91
C LEU A 50 -9.30 9.94 -14.08
N GLY A 51 -10.32 10.79 -13.99
CA GLY A 51 -11.52 10.55 -13.20
C GLY A 51 -12.57 11.64 -13.40
N ARG A 52 -13.64 11.60 -12.59
CA ARG A 52 -14.76 12.57 -12.62
C ARG A 52 -15.30 12.79 -11.21
N TYR A 53 -15.72 14.03 -10.93
CA TYR A 53 -16.42 14.42 -9.69
C TYR A 53 -17.93 14.58 -9.92
N ILE A 54 -18.71 14.59 -8.85
CA ILE A 54 -20.18 14.76 -8.91
C ILE A 54 -20.52 16.18 -9.41
N ASN A 55 -21.43 16.28 -10.38
CA ASN A 55 -21.76 17.50 -11.13
C ASN A 55 -20.62 18.08 -11.99
N GLY A 56 -19.49 17.36 -12.14
CA GLY A 56 -18.39 17.75 -13.01
C GLY A 56 -18.64 17.52 -14.50
N PRO A 57 -17.75 18.01 -15.37
CA PRO A 57 -17.80 17.72 -16.81
C PRO A 57 -17.55 16.24 -17.10
N ALA A 58 -17.93 15.79 -18.30
CA ALA A 58 -17.70 14.43 -18.78
C ALA A 58 -16.24 14.19 -19.21
N SER A 59 -15.28 14.44 -18.31
CA SER A 59 -13.83 14.30 -18.51
C SER A 59 -13.42 12.94 -19.07
N ALA A 60 -12.23 12.86 -19.66
CA ALA A 60 -11.64 11.59 -20.09
C ALA A 60 -11.54 10.59 -18.93
N LEU A 61 -11.55 9.30 -19.27
CA LEU A 61 -11.37 8.19 -18.35
C LEU A 61 -10.19 7.33 -18.85
N THR A 62 -9.46 6.70 -17.93
CA THR A 62 -8.40 5.77 -18.28
C THR A 62 -8.96 4.53 -18.98
N VAL A 63 -8.28 4.08 -20.04
CA VAL A 63 -8.66 2.90 -20.83
C VAL A 63 -7.47 1.93 -20.87
N PHE A 64 -7.65 0.76 -20.26
CA PHE A 64 -6.70 -0.35 -20.36
C PHE A 64 -7.07 -1.20 -21.58
N THR A 65 -6.10 -1.44 -22.48
CA THR A 65 -6.33 -2.20 -23.72
C THR A 65 -5.73 -3.59 -23.59
N VAL A 66 -6.58 -4.63 -23.65
CA VAL A 66 -6.16 -6.03 -23.55
C VAL A 66 -6.48 -6.81 -24.83
N THR A 67 -5.62 -7.77 -25.17
CA THR A 67 -5.84 -8.71 -26.28
C THR A 67 -6.49 -9.98 -25.73
N LYS A 68 -7.59 -10.44 -26.34
CA LYS A 68 -8.32 -11.63 -25.89
C LYS A 68 -7.41 -12.87 -25.88
N GLY A 69 -7.40 -13.59 -24.75
CA GLY A 69 -6.59 -14.78 -24.51
C GLY A 69 -5.23 -14.50 -23.87
N VAL A 70 -4.79 -13.24 -23.79
CA VAL A 70 -3.50 -12.84 -23.18
C VAL A 70 -3.68 -12.59 -21.68
N ARG A 71 -2.62 -12.87 -20.91
CA ARG A 71 -2.55 -12.70 -19.45
C ARG A 71 -1.68 -11.50 -19.09
N TYR A 72 -2.18 -10.62 -18.24
CA TYR A 72 -1.54 -9.36 -17.87
C TYR A 72 -1.26 -9.35 -16.36
N ARG A 73 -0.02 -9.07 -15.94
CA ARG A 73 0.28 -8.73 -14.55
C ARG A 73 -0.04 -7.25 -14.35
N TYR A 74 -1.24 -6.97 -13.84
CA TYR A 74 -1.57 -5.61 -13.42
C TYR A 74 -0.95 -5.31 -12.04
N ARG A 75 -0.33 -4.14 -11.94
CA ARG A 75 0.33 -3.65 -10.72
C ARG A 75 -0.51 -2.55 -10.11
N LEU A 76 -1.39 -2.92 -9.18
CA LEU A 76 -2.28 -2.01 -8.47
C LEU A 76 -1.52 -1.30 -7.35
N VAL A 77 -1.60 0.03 -7.31
CA VAL A 77 -0.89 0.90 -6.37
C VAL A 77 -1.85 1.94 -5.83
N SER A 78 -2.03 1.97 -4.52
CA SER A 78 -2.73 3.06 -3.85
C SER A 78 -1.75 4.20 -3.56
N ILE A 79 -1.93 5.33 -4.24
CA ILE A 79 -1.27 6.61 -3.96
C ILE A 79 -2.26 7.57 -3.28
N SER A 80 -3.19 7.01 -2.49
CA SER A 80 -4.23 7.74 -1.76
C SER A 80 -3.66 8.43 -0.52
N CYS A 81 -4.11 9.66 -0.22
CA CYS A 81 -3.80 10.38 1.02
C CYS A 81 -4.74 10.02 2.18
N ASP A 82 -5.95 9.52 1.91
CA ASP A 82 -6.90 9.05 2.95
C ASP A 82 -7.69 7.79 2.55
N PRO A 83 -8.66 7.84 1.60
CA PRO A 83 -9.61 6.77 1.42
C PRO A 83 -8.97 5.46 0.96
N ASN A 84 -9.51 4.36 1.47
CA ASN A 84 -9.32 3.02 0.92
C ASN A 84 -10.38 2.74 -0.16
N TYR A 85 -10.03 1.90 -1.13
CA TYR A 85 -10.88 1.58 -2.28
C TYR A 85 -11.19 0.09 -2.33
N VAL A 86 -12.44 -0.25 -2.67
CA VAL A 86 -12.78 -1.58 -3.18
C VAL A 86 -12.59 -1.55 -4.70
N PHE A 87 -11.55 -2.23 -5.17
CA PHE A 87 -11.19 -2.39 -6.57
C PHE A 87 -11.80 -3.67 -7.15
N SER A 88 -12.42 -3.59 -8.33
CA SER A 88 -12.85 -4.77 -9.11
C SER A 88 -12.95 -4.46 -10.60
N ILE A 89 -13.11 -5.51 -11.43
CA ILE A 89 -13.23 -5.39 -12.88
C ILE A 89 -14.44 -6.23 -13.35
N ASP A 90 -15.38 -5.62 -14.07
CA ASP A 90 -16.61 -6.29 -14.52
C ASP A 90 -16.32 -7.62 -15.21
N ASN A 91 -16.97 -8.69 -14.75
CA ASN A 91 -16.87 -10.06 -15.26
C ASN A 91 -15.45 -10.67 -15.30
N HIS A 92 -14.48 -10.13 -14.56
CA HIS A 92 -13.13 -10.67 -14.46
C HIS A 92 -12.76 -10.99 -12.99
N THR A 93 -12.08 -12.11 -12.78
CA THR A 93 -11.38 -12.39 -11.53
C THR A 93 -9.93 -11.93 -11.61
N MET A 94 -9.30 -11.76 -10.45
CA MET A 94 -7.93 -11.27 -10.28
C MET A 94 -7.15 -12.28 -9.45
N THR A 95 -6.05 -12.81 -10.00
CA THR A 95 -5.18 -13.75 -9.27
C THR A 95 -3.98 -12.99 -8.71
N ILE A 96 -4.06 -12.60 -7.44
CA ILE A 96 -2.99 -11.92 -6.69
C ILE A 96 -1.77 -12.84 -6.61
N ILE A 97 -0.59 -12.28 -6.91
CA ILE A 97 0.72 -12.96 -6.84
C ILE A 97 1.77 -12.15 -6.06
N GLU A 98 1.46 -10.91 -5.66
CA GLU A 98 2.38 -10.02 -4.96
C GLU A 98 1.58 -9.09 -4.05
N VAL A 99 2.11 -8.80 -2.86
CA VAL A 99 1.53 -7.87 -1.88
C VAL A 99 2.66 -6.98 -1.36
N ASP A 100 2.52 -5.66 -1.48
CA ASP A 100 3.50 -4.66 -1.03
C ASP A 100 4.96 -4.98 -1.45
N GLY A 101 5.17 -5.56 -2.64
CA GLY A 101 6.50 -5.96 -3.16
C GLY A 101 6.99 -7.35 -2.73
N THR A 102 6.22 -8.09 -1.92
CA THR A 102 6.52 -9.48 -1.53
C THR A 102 5.74 -10.48 -2.38
N ASN A 103 6.45 -11.44 -2.98
CA ASN A 103 5.86 -12.55 -3.76
C ASN A 103 4.98 -13.47 -2.88
N HIS A 104 3.78 -13.80 -3.37
CA HIS A 104 2.73 -14.51 -2.66
C HIS A 104 2.16 -15.66 -3.50
N ASN A 105 1.68 -16.70 -2.81
CA ASN A 105 1.07 -17.85 -3.47
C ASN A 105 -0.23 -17.40 -4.19
N PRO A 106 -0.47 -17.83 -5.45
CA PRO A 106 -1.57 -17.32 -6.27
C PRO A 106 -2.96 -17.41 -5.61
N LEU A 107 -3.52 -16.28 -5.18
CA LEU A 107 -4.83 -16.17 -4.55
C LEU A 107 -5.82 -15.48 -5.52
N THR A 108 -6.90 -16.17 -5.90
CA THR A 108 -7.88 -15.62 -6.84
C THR A 108 -9.08 -15.02 -6.12
N VAL A 109 -9.38 -13.76 -6.43
CA VAL A 109 -10.47 -12.94 -5.86
C VAL A 109 -11.30 -12.28 -6.97
N ASP A 110 -12.46 -11.72 -6.63
CA ASP A 110 -13.25 -10.84 -7.53
C ASP A 110 -13.22 -9.36 -7.12
N SER A 111 -12.80 -9.05 -5.89
CA SER A 111 -12.52 -7.68 -5.45
C SER A 111 -11.33 -7.61 -4.48
N ILE A 112 -10.66 -6.46 -4.46
CA ILE A 112 -9.51 -6.15 -3.60
C ILE A 112 -9.85 -4.87 -2.82
N GLN A 113 -9.91 -4.93 -1.49
CA GLN A 113 -9.88 -3.72 -0.67
C GLN A 113 -8.42 -3.28 -0.51
N ILE A 114 -8.10 -2.06 -0.92
CA ILE A 114 -6.73 -1.51 -0.91
C ILE A 114 -6.70 -0.17 -0.18
N PHE A 115 -5.83 -0.06 0.82
CA PHE A 115 -5.67 1.11 1.69
C PHE A 115 -4.58 2.06 1.18
N ALA A 116 -4.46 3.26 1.74
CA ALA A 116 -3.39 4.21 1.42
C ALA A 116 -2.00 3.55 1.46
N GLY A 117 -1.16 3.78 0.45
CA GLY A 117 0.21 3.24 0.36
C GLY A 117 0.34 1.75 0.00
N GLN A 118 -0.73 0.95 -0.01
CA GLN A 118 -0.67 -0.48 -0.35
C GLN A 118 -0.49 -0.77 -1.85
N ARG A 119 0.06 -1.95 -2.18
CA ARG A 119 0.26 -2.45 -3.55
C ARG A 119 -0.11 -3.92 -3.69
N TYR A 120 -0.63 -4.29 -4.85
CA TYR A 120 -0.91 -5.68 -5.23
C TYR A 120 -0.56 -5.91 -6.71
N SER A 121 0.25 -6.93 -7.03
CA SER A 121 0.26 -7.45 -8.41
C SER A 121 -0.75 -8.57 -8.54
N PHE A 122 -1.61 -8.49 -9.54
CA PHE A 122 -2.55 -9.55 -9.90
C PHE A 122 -2.48 -9.90 -11.38
N VAL A 123 -2.62 -11.19 -11.69
CA VAL A 123 -2.79 -11.67 -13.06
C VAL A 123 -4.27 -11.55 -13.44
N LEU A 124 -4.54 -10.83 -14.52
CA LEU A 124 -5.83 -10.86 -15.23
C LEU A 124 -5.66 -11.65 -16.52
N THR A 125 -6.52 -12.64 -16.75
CA THR A 125 -6.62 -13.32 -18.05
C THR A 125 -7.76 -12.68 -18.85
N ALA A 126 -7.48 -12.15 -20.04
CA ALA A 126 -8.49 -11.55 -20.91
C ALA A 126 -9.35 -12.62 -21.61
N ASN A 127 -10.06 -13.45 -20.85
CA ASN A 127 -10.80 -14.63 -21.34
C ASN A 127 -12.23 -14.32 -21.82
N GLN A 128 -12.78 -13.17 -21.42
CA GLN A 128 -14.16 -12.74 -21.70
C GLN A 128 -14.42 -12.46 -23.20
N PRO A 129 -15.69 -12.27 -23.64
CA PRO A 129 -16.00 -11.71 -24.96
C PRO A 129 -15.27 -10.39 -25.24
N VAL A 130 -15.10 -10.03 -26.51
CA VAL A 130 -14.51 -8.72 -26.87
C VAL A 130 -15.57 -7.63 -26.67
N ALA A 131 -15.44 -6.88 -25.58
CA ALA A 131 -16.34 -5.80 -25.17
C ALA A 131 -15.60 -4.82 -24.24
N ASN A 132 -16.27 -3.74 -23.86
CA ASN A 132 -15.80 -2.85 -22.80
C ASN A 132 -16.30 -3.35 -21.43
N TYR A 133 -15.43 -3.30 -20.42
CA TYR A 133 -15.71 -3.71 -19.04
C TYR A 133 -15.32 -2.58 -18.09
N TRP A 134 -16.12 -2.30 -17.07
CA TRP A 134 -15.75 -1.27 -16.09
C TRP A 134 -14.68 -1.80 -15.14
N VAL A 135 -13.56 -1.07 -15.06
CA VAL A 135 -12.73 -1.05 -13.86
C VAL A 135 -13.45 -0.18 -12.84
N ARG A 136 -13.62 -0.69 -11.61
CA ARG A 136 -14.37 -0.04 -10.53
C ARG A 136 -13.46 0.24 -9.35
N THR A 137 -13.58 1.44 -8.80
CA THR A 137 -12.87 1.91 -7.61
C THR A 137 -13.89 2.61 -6.71
N VAL A 138 -14.42 1.90 -5.74
CA VAL A 138 -15.50 2.40 -4.89
C VAL A 138 -14.97 2.65 -3.47
N PRO A 139 -15.06 3.88 -2.93
CA PRO A 139 -14.74 4.14 -1.52
C PRO A 139 -15.58 3.26 -0.60
N SER A 140 -15.01 2.78 0.51
CA SER A 140 -15.61 1.73 1.35
C SER A 140 -16.96 2.04 1.98
N SER A 141 -17.49 3.25 1.85
CA SER A 141 -18.84 3.63 2.29
C SER A 141 -19.96 3.12 1.38
N SER A 142 -19.65 2.55 0.21
CA SER A 142 -20.63 2.07 -0.78
C SER A 142 -20.43 0.58 -1.14
N PRO A 143 -21.43 -0.30 -0.90
CA PRO A 143 -21.26 -1.74 -1.12
C PRO A 143 -21.26 -2.11 -2.61
N LEU A 144 -20.17 -2.75 -3.06
CA LEU A 144 -20.15 -3.54 -4.30
C LEU A 144 -20.62 -4.97 -4.02
N ALA A 145 -21.32 -5.58 -4.97
CA ALA A 145 -21.65 -7.00 -4.93
C ALA A 145 -20.40 -7.82 -5.31
N SER A 146 -19.66 -8.28 -4.30
CA SER A 146 -18.54 -9.21 -4.40
C SER A 146 -18.97 -10.58 -3.85
N VAL A 147 -18.53 -11.66 -4.49
CA VAL A 147 -18.84 -13.04 -4.11
C VAL A 147 -17.61 -13.73 -3.51
N ASN A 148 -16.42 -13.29 -3.90
CA ASN A 148 -15.14 -13.77 -3.42
C ASN A 148 -14.16 -12.60 -3.19
N PRO A 149 -14.40 -11.76 -2.17
CA PRO A 149 -13.53 -10.63 -1.83
C PRO A 149 -12.18 -11.09 -1.27
N LEU A 150 -11.16 -10.25 -1.39
CA LEU A 150 -9.90 -10.46 -0.68
C LEU A 150 -10.10 -10.44 0.84
N VAL A 151 -9.77 -11.56 1.48
CA VAL A 151 -9.55 -11.64 2.94
C VAL A 151 -8.04 -11.71 3.18
N GLU A 152 -7.48 -10.79 3.97
CA GLU A 152 -6.03 -10.67 4.14
C GLU A 152 -5.38 -11.92 4.77
N THR A 153 -6.09 -12.66 5.63
CA THR A 153 -5.60 -13.89 6.27
C THR A 153 -5.32 -15.03 5.30
N ASP A 154 -5.86 -14.96 4.08
CA ASP A 154 -5.74 -16.00 3.07
C ASP A 154 -4.51 -15.77 2.16
N LEU A 155 -3.82 -14.62 2.33
CA LEU A 155 -2.55 -14.32 1.70
C LEU A 155 -1.42 -15.06 2.39
N HIS A 156 -0.67 -15.85 1.62
CA HIS A 156 0.48 -16.60 2.13
C HIS A 156 1.71 -16.31 1.25
N PRO A 157 2.85 -15.85 1.80
CA PRO A 157 4.08 -15.62 1.04
C PRO A 157 4.57 -16.87 0.31
N SER A 158 5.18 -16.69 -0.85
CA SER A 158 5.72 -17.81 -1.62
C SER A 158 7.04 -18.35 -1.05
N PRO A 159 7.35 -19.65 -1.23
CA PRO A 159 8.62 -20.23 -0.79
C PRO A 159 9.82 -19.45 -1.37
N GLY A 160 10.70 -18.96 -0.49
CA GLY A 160 11.83 -18.09 -0.88
C GLY A 160 11.62 -16.61 -0.60
N ALA A 161 10.39 -16.17 -0.27
CA ALA A 161 10.20 -14.88 0.39
C ALA A 161 10.98 -14.84 1.73
N ALA A 162 11.42 -13.65 2.14
CA ALA A 162 12.25 -13.48 3.34
C ALA A 162 11.54 -14.07 4.58
N PRO A 163 12.18 -14.96 5.36
CA PRO A 163 11.50 -15.66 6.44
C PRO A 163 11.16 -14.71 7.59
N VAL A 164 9.87 -14.63 7.96
CA VAL A 164 9.44 -13.98 9.21
C VAL A 164 10.08 -14.72 10.39
N PRO A 165 10.67 -14.02 11.37
CA PRO A 165 11.22 -14.66 12.56
C PRO A 165 10.17 -15.47 13.34
N GLY A 166 10.56 -16.69 13.70
CA GLY A 166 9.71 -17.62 14.41
C GLY A 166 8.78 -18.47 13.54
N LYS A 167 7.75 -19.01 14.20
CA LYS A 167 6.78 -19.96 13.66
C LYS A 167 5.37 -19.34 13.62
N PRO A 168 4.50 -19.76 12.69
CA PRO A 168 3.17 -19.18 12.47
C PRO A 168 2.14 -19.67 13.51
N PHE A 169 2.46 -19.52 14.80
CA PHE A 169 1.56 -19.81 15.92
C PHE A 169 1.82 -18.86 17.10
N VAL A 170 0.87 -18.82 18.03
CA VAL A 170 0.91 -17.99 19.24
C VAL A 170 2.17 -18.30 20.08
N GLY A 171 3.01 -17.29 20.30
CA GLY A 171 4.26 -17.42 21.04
C GLY A 171 5.45 -17.99 20.26
N GLY A 172 5.33 -18.18 18.94
CA GLY A 172 6.34 -18.84 18.12
C GLY A 172 7.60 -18.05 17.76
N ALA A 173 7.85 -16.84 18.29
CA ALA A 173 8.92 -15.93 17.85
C ALA A 173 10.19 -15.98 18.72
N ASP A 174 11.37 -15.98 18.09
CA ASP A 174 12.69 -16.07 18.75
C ASP A 174 13.04 -14.80 19.55
N LYS A 175 12.60 -13.63 19.06
CA LYS A 175 12.46 -12.39 19.82
C LYS A 175 11.17 -11.71 19.37
N THR A 176 10.22 -11.52 20.29
CA THR A 176 9.01 -10.75 19.99
C THR A 176 9.23 -9.31 20.43
N ILE A 177 9.50 -8.40 19.49
CA ILE A 177 9.21 -6.98 19.71
C ILE A 177 7.70 -6.85 19.62
N GLN A 178 7.04 -6.89 20.76
CA GLN A 178 5.60 -6.78 20.86
C GLN A 178 5.19 -5.31 20.67
N LEU A 179 4.47 -5.00 19.59
CA LEU A 179 3.95 -3.65 19.30
C LEU A 179 2.44 -3.64 19.47
N GLN A 180 2.03 -3.82 20.73
CA GLN A 180 0.65 -4.02 21.18
C GLN A 180 -0.09 -2.67 21.26
N ILE A 181 -0.20 -1.95 20.13
CA ILE A 181 -0.66 -0.55 20.09
C ILE A 181 -2.16 -0.46 20.38
N GLY A 182 -2.51 -0.35 21.65
CA GLY A 182 -3.87 -0.09 22.14
C GLY A 182 -3.83 0.65 23.48
N PHE A 183 -4.66 1.69 23.62
CA PHE A 183 -4.63 2.59 24.77
C PHE A 183 -5.87 2.43 25.67
N ALA A 184 -5.80 1.47 26.60
CA ALA A 184 -6.79 1.33 27.68
C ALA A 184 -6.09 0.96 29.00
N GLY A 185 -6.12 1.86 30.00
CA GLY A 185 -5.59 1.61 31.34
C GLY A 185 -4.07 1.39 31.47
N GLY A 186 -3.33 1.23 30.36
CA GLY A 186 -1.87 1.13 30.32
C GLY A 186 -1.29 -0.29 30.10
N LEU A 187 -2.03 -1.26 29.56
CA LEU A 187 -1.59 -2.66 29.34
C LEU A 187 -2.07 -3.24 27.95
N PHE A 188 -1.77 -4.51 27.63
CA PHE A 188 -1.29 -4.95 26.28
C PHE A 188 -1.66 -6.42 25.83
N SER A 189 -1.90 -6.70 24.52
CA SER A 189 -2.09 -8.07 23.90
C SER A 189 -1.80 -8.12 22.35
N ILE A 190 -1.56 -9.28 21.68
CA ILE A 190 -1.21 -9.42 20.21
C ILE A 190 -1.45 -10.84 19.57
N ASN A 191 -1.75 -10.95 18.24
CA ASN A 191 -1.26 -11.90 17.17
C ASN A 191 -2.03 -11.67 15.81
N ASN A 192 -1.63 -12.02 14.56
CA ASN A 192 -0.67 -13.03 14.02
C ASN A 192 0.24 -12.57 12.82
N VAL A 193 0.00 -12.94 11.51
CA VAL A 193 0.99 -12.83 10.38
C VAL A 193 0.42 -12.69 8.93
N VAL A 194 0.93 -11.68 8.19
CA VAL A 194 1.17 -11.60 6.70
C VAL A 194 2.53 -10.87 6.51
N ILE A 195 3.25 -11.02 5.38
CA ILE A 195 4.43 -10.17 5.07
C ILE A 195 4.01 -9.02 4.16
N ARG A 196 4.07 -7.79 4.69
CA ARG A 196 3.80 -6.55 3.96
C ARG A 196 4.35 -5.34 4.73
N ASP A 197 4.25 -4.13 4.17
CA ASP A 197 4.72 -2.90 4.85
C ASP A 197 3.61 -1.91 5.25
N VAL A 198 2.41 -1.96 4.65
CA VAL A 198 1.25 -1.18 5.12
C VAL A 198 0.06 -2.09 5.42
N VAL A 199 -0.34 -2.19 6.69
CA VAL A 199 -1.46 -3.03 7.14
C VAL A 199 -2.61 -2.16 7.67
N ASN A 200 -3.86 -2.55 7.38
CA ASN A 200 -5.05 -1.96 8.00
C ASN A 200 -5.12 -2.38 9.47
N THR A 201 -5.35 -1.46 10.40
CA THR A 201 -5.48 -1.78 11.84
C THR A 201 -6.81 -2.42 12.22
N GLY A 202 -7.81 -2.38 11.33
CA GLY A 202 -9.15 -2.94 11.53
C GLY A 202 -10.23 -1.87 11.74
N PRO A 203 -11.49 -2.10 11.32
CA PRO A 203 -12.60 -1.17 11.54
C PRO A 203 -13.21 -1.25 12.95
N ASP A 204 -13.07 -2.37 13.66
CA ASP A 204 -13.75 -2.62 14.93
C ASP A 204 -12.83 -2.42 16.15
N THR A 205 -13.37 -1.92 17.26
CA THR A 205 -12.60 -1.70 18.51
C THR A 205 -12.13 -2.99 19.19
N SER A 206 -12.43 -4.16 18.62
CA SER A 206 -11.92 -5.47 19.02
C SER A 206 -10.74 -5.97 18.17
N ASP A 207 -10.42 -5.31 17.06
CA ASP A 207 -9.31 -5.67 16.19
C ASP A 207 -7.96 -5.38 16.88
N ASN A 208 -6.98 -6.25 16.65
CA ASN A 208 -5.69 -6.20 17.32
C ASN A 208 -4.57 -6.70 16.40
N VAL A 209 -4.27 -5.90 15.39
CA VAL A 209 -3.34 -6.24 14.31
C VAL A 209 -1.91 -6.33 14.81
N THR A 210 -1.17 -7.28 14.23
CA THR A 210 0.18 -7.65 14.65
C THR A 210 1.13 -7.67 13.47
N PHE A 211 2.32 -7.13 13.65
CA PHE A 211 3.46 -7.34 12.76
C PHE A 211 4.69 -7.79 13.54
N ARG A 212 5.65 -8.39 12.84
CA ARG A 212 6.96 -8.81 13.37
C ARG A 212 8.02 -8.57 12.30
N PHE A 213 9.20 -8.10 12.69
CA PHE A 213 10.34 -7.86 11.79
C PHE A 213 11.66 -8.26 12.47
N VAL A 214 12.73 -8.38 11.68
CA VAL A 214 14.10 -8.47 12.20
C VAL A 214 14.65 -7.05 12.35
N THR A 215 15.26 -6.74 13.48
CA THR A 215 16.14 -5.57 13.57
C THR A 215 17.49 -5.91 12.92
N ASN A 216 17.61 -5.69 11.61
CA ASN A 216 18.81 -5.94 10.80
C ASN A 216 19.26 -4.75 9.93
N ASN A 217 18.74 -3.55 10.19
CA ASN A 217 18.91 -2.35 9.37
C ASN A 217 19.07 -1.11 10.29
N ALA A 218 20.31 -0.75 10.63
CA ALA A 218 20.59 0.31 11.60
C ALA A 218 20.11 1.69 11.08
N GLY A 219 19.21 2.36 11.79
CA GLY A 219 18.67 3.65 11.33
C GLY A 219 17.49 4.18 12.15
N PRO A 220 17.15 5.47 12.00
CA PRO A 220 15.88 6.02 12.42
C PRO A 220 14.79 5.65 11.39
N TRP A 221 13.86 4.77 11.77
CA TRP A 221 12.76 4.28 10.92
C TRP A 221 11.40 4.79 11.41
N PHE A 222 10.54 5.18 10.49
CA PHE A 222 9.26 5.80 10.80
C PHE A 222 8.13 4.76 10.85
N LEU A 223 7.23 4.89 11.82
CA LEU A 223 6.00 4.12 11.96
C LEU A 223 4.86 5.10 12.14
N HIS A 224 3.92 5.16 11.20
CA HIS A 224 2.83 6.14 11.23
C HIS A 224 1.56 5.59 10.57
N CYS A 225 0.44 6.27 10.77
CA CYS A 225 -0.72 6.08 9.92
C CYS A 225 -0.42 6.62 8.51
N HIS A 226 -0.68 5.84 7.45
CA HIS A 226 -0.47 6.28 6.07
C HIS A 226 -1.66 7.12 5.52
N ILE A 227 -2.62 7.49 6.37
CA ILE A 227 -3.55 8.59 6.10
C ILE A 227 -2.79 9.88 6.44
N ASP A 228 -2.51 10.70 5.43
CA ASP A 228 -1.53 11.80 5.53
C ASP A 228 -2.01 12.89 6.51
N PHE A 229 -3.32 13.15 6.55
CA PHE A 229 -3.95 14.03 7.54
C PHE A 229 -3.84 13.52 8.98
N HIS A 230 -3.71 12.21 9.20
CA HIS A 230 -3.45 11.64 10.52
C HIS A 230 -1.97 11.70 10.89
N LEU A 231 -1.07 11.57 9.91
CA LEU A 231 0.36 11.80 10.09
C LEU A 231 0.64 13.25 10.49
N ASP A 232 0.08 14.24 9.78
CA ASP A 232 0.21 15.67 10.12
C ASP A 232 -0.38 15.99 11.52
N ALA A 233 -1.51 15.36 11.87
CA ALA A 233 -2.08 15.42 13.22
C ALA A 233 -1.25 14.69 14.30
N GLY A 234 -0.12 14.07 13.95
CA GLY A 234 0.86 13.51 14.88
C GLY A 234 0.70 12.02 15.19
N LEU A 235 -0.05 11.24 14.40
CA LEU A 235 -0.23 9.79 14.61
C LEU A 235 0.98 8.98 14.09
N ALA A 236 2.14 9.22 14.71
CA ALA A 236 3.43 8.68 14.29
C ALA A 236 4.40 8.40 15.47
N ALA A 237 5.40 7.56 15.20
CA ALA A 237 6.49 7.19 16.09
C ALA A 237 7.78 6.92 15.28
N VAL A 238 8.94 6.95 15.94
CA VAL A 238 10.25 6.64 15.34
C VAL A 238 10.90 5.50 16.12
N PHE A 239 11.30 4.42 15.43
CA PHE A 239 12.27 3.47 15.95
C PHE A 239 13.69 3.98 15.68
N VAL A 240 14.56 3.97 16.68
CA VAL A 240 15.99 4.18 16.47
C VAL A 240 16.68 2.82 16.58
N GLU A 241 16.80 2.14 15.44
CA GLU A 241 17.37 0.80 15.34
C GLU A 241 18.89 0.84 15.33
N ASP A 242 19.52 -0.09 16.08
CA ASP A 242 20.96 -0.13 16.42
C ASP A 242 21.67 1.24 16.40
N PRO A 243 21.45 2.09 17.42
CA PRO A 243 22.15 3.37 17.54
C PRO A 243 23.69 3.24 17.51
N ALA A 244 24.23 2.09 17.91
CA ALA A 244 25.67 1.83 17.86
C ALA A 244 26.15 1.38 16.46
N GLY A 245 25.26 0.89 15.60
CA GLY A 245 25.45 0.72 14.16
C GLY A 245 25.43 2.08 13.45
N VAL A 246 24.38 2.88 13.67
CA VAL A 246 24.23 4.23 13.08
C VAL A 246 25.45 5.11 13.36
N LEU A 247 26.00 5.08 14.58
CA LEU A 247 27.19 5.86 14.94
C LEU A 247 28.51 5.37 14.31
N LYS A 248 28.56 4.15 13.74
CA LYS A 248 29.72 3.66 12.95
C LYS A 248 29.60 4.05 11.47
N GLU A 249 28.38 4.12 10.95
CA GLU A 249 28.11 4.42 9.53
C GLU A 249 27.98 5.92 9.26
N LYS A 250 27.75 6.74 10.30
CA LYS A 250 27.69 8.20 10.19
C LYS A 250 28.97 8.76 9.55
N GLY A 251 28.80 9.39 8.38
CA GLY A 251 29.90 9.96 7.58
C GLY A 251 30.64 8.96 6.68
N VAL A 252 30.23 7.69 6.64
CA VAL A 252 30.76 6.67 5.72
C VAL A 252 29.93 6.60 4.42
N SER A 253 28.61 6.71 4.54
CA SER A 253 27.63 6.60 3.45
C SER A 253 26.92 7.93 3.10
N GLN A 254 27.15 8.98 3.89
CA GLN A 254 26.40 10.23 3.83
C GLN A 254 27.09 11.26 2.89
N PRO A 255 26.41 11.77 1.84
CA PRO A 255 26.98 12.78 0.95
C PRO A 255 26.98 14.17 1.61
N ALA A 256 27.92 15.04 1.24
CA ALA A 256 28.06 16.39 1.83
C ALA A 256 26.84 17.29 1.55
N GLU A 257 26.14 17.02 0.45
CA GLU A 257 24.87 17.62 0.06
C GLU A 257 23.77 17.36 1.10
N TRP A 258 23.83 16.26 1.86
CA TRP A 258 22.88 15.95 2.95
C TRP A 258 23.12 16.85 4.16
N ASP A 259 24.37 17.03 4.60
CA ASP A 259 24.71 17.95 5.70
C ASP A 259 24.39 19.41 5.35
N ALA A 260 24.35 19.75 4.06
CA ALA A 260 23.95 21.06 3.57
C ALA A 260 22.42 21.31 3.61
N LEU A 261 21.57 20.28 3.78
CA LEU A 261 20.11 20.44 3.75
C LEU A 261 19.60 21.34 4.87
N CYS A 262 19.90 21.01 6.14
CA CYS A 262 19.38 21.78 7.27
C CYS A 262 19.87 23.24 7.25
N PRO A 263 21.18 23.56 7.10
CA PRO A 263 21.65 24.94 7.02
C PRO A 263 21.06 25.73 5.84
N THR A 264 20.71 25.05 4.73
CA THR A 264 20.05 25.70 3.58
C THR A 264 18.58 25.99 3.89
N TYR A 265 17.87 25.04 4.53
CA TYR A 265 16.47 25.19 4.91
C TYR A 265 16.28 26.23 6.03
N ASP A 266 17.10 26.17 7.08
CA ASP A 266 17.06 27.09 8.23
C ASP A 266 17.39 28.55 7.85
N ALA A 267 18.01 28.76 6.68
CA ALA A 267 18.30 30.08 6.10
C ALA A 267 17.17 30.65 5.22
N LEU A 268 16.10 29.89 4.95
CA LEU A 268 14.97 30.34 4.15
C LEU A 268 14.10 31.35 4.91
N SER A 269 13.58 32.36 4.21
CA SER A 269 12.59 33.26 4.79
C SER A 269 11.22 32.60 4.88
N SER A 270 10.33 33.09 5.76
CA SER A 270 8.93 32.67 5.82
C SER A 270 8.11 32.97 4.54
N THR A 271 8.71 33.69 3.57
CA THR A 271 8.13 33.93 2.23
C THR A 271 8.64 32.90 1.19
N ASN A 272 9.62 32.07 1.55
CA ASN A 272 10.13 30.95 0.74
C ASN A 272 9.61 29.58 1.22
N LEU A 273 8.88 29.55 2.35
CA LEU A 273 8.32 28.36 3.00
C LEU A 273 6.79 28.26 2.78
N ARG A 274 6.31 28.70 1.61
CA ARG A 274 4.90 28.77 1.19
C ARG A 274 4.79 28.60 -0.33
#